data_AF-A0A521UFS2-F1
#
_entry.id   AF-A0A521UFS2-F1
#
_cell.length_a   1.000
_cell.length_b   1.000
_cell.length_c   1.000
_cell.angle_alpha   90.00
_cell.angle_beta   90.00
_cell.angle_gamma   90.00
#
_symmetry.space_group_name_H-M   'P 1'
#
loop_
_entity.id
_entity.type
_entity.pdbx_description
1 polymer ?
#
loop_
_entity_poly.entity_id
_entity_poly.type
_entity_poly.pdbx_seq_one_letter_code
_entity_poly.pdbx_strand_id
1 'polypeptide(L)'
;MKQIIFNVWGLELEKISLTELVQNRQIKKYLVDAETALGKGNLVDAVEYASAGLQVAMNHAGEAIVWHKPRFTGQHYDDEYLEDTLDRMKDVLSLAVLGLNYGDFMRYKRIVGAVFVRSDGSFQHPDMKEEITARDAEFVVTYCIDTVVQIENAVGNLDVLAEPDGRGA
;
A
#
# COMPACT_ATOMS: atom_id res chain seq x y z
N MET A 1 27.04 12.34 -5.28
CA MET A 1 26.38 11.78 -6.49
C MET A 1 24.99 12.37 -6.78
N LYS A 2 24.55 13.46 -6.14
CA LYS A 2 23.25 14.12 -6.41
C LYS A 2 23.30 15.26 -7.45
N GLN A 3 24.47 15.58 -8.01
CA GLN A 3 24.67 16.76 -8.88
C GLN A 3 24.58 16.49 -10.39
N ILE A 4 24.66 15.23 -10.83
CA ILE A 4 24.85 14.92 -12.27
C ILE A 4 23.51 14.70 -13.00
N ILE A 5 22.43 14.37 -12.29
CA ILE A 5 21.13 14.10 -12.93
C ILE A 5 20.41 15.39 -13.34
N PHE A 6 20.72 16.52 -12.71
CA PHE A 6 20.02 17.79 -12.95
C PHE A 6 20.38 18.46 -14.30
N ASN A 7 21.52 18.11 -14.91
CA ASN A 7 22.03 18.86 -16.07
C ASN A 7 21.72 18.24 -17.45
N VAL A 8 21.14 17.05 -17.52
CA VAL A 8 20.94 16.36 -18.82
C VAL A 8 19.48 16.39 -19.30
N TRP A 9 18.51 16.60 -18.41
CA TRP A 9 17.09 16.53 -18.74
C TRP A 9 16.38 17.77 -18.21
N GLY A 10 16.39 18.86 -18.98
CA GLY A 10 15.70 20.13 -18.69
C GLY A 10 14.18 20.04 -18.65
N LEU A 11 13.65 19.06 -17.92
CA LEU A 11 12.27 18.91 -17.51
C LEU A 11 12.16 19.55 -16.13
N GLU A 12 11.23 20.49 -15.99
CA GLU A 12 10.77 20.94 -14.69
C GLU A 12 10.22 19.71 -13.93
N LEU A 13 11.06 19.09 -13.11
CA LEU A 13 10.76 17.93 -12.24
C LEU A 13 9.69 18.24 -11.17
N GLU A 14 9.05 19.40 -11.20
CA GLU A 14 8.07 19.85 -10.21
C GLU A 14 6.69 19.21 -10.33
N LYS A 15 6.39 18.37 -11.34
CA LYS A 15 5.01 17.85 -11.53
C LYS A 15 4.86 16.43 -12.04
N ILE A 16 5.88 15.57 -11.95
CA ILE A 16 5.62 14.13 -12.18
C ILE A 16 5.08 13.58 -10.86
N SER A 17 3.75 13.54 -10.72
CA SER A 17 3.16 12.83 -9.59
C SER A 17 3.56 11.36 -9.68
N LEU A 18 4.09 10.83 -8.59
CA LEU A 18 4.47 9.42 -8.49
C LEU A 18 3.26 8.49 -8.64
N THR A 19 2.04 9.00 -8.44
CA THR A 19 0.81 8.24 -8.70
C THR A 19 0.63 7.91 -10.19
N GLU A 20 1.21 8.69 -11.10
CA GLU A 20 1.17 8.40 -12.53
C GLU A 20 1.98 7.15 -12.90
N LEU A 21 3.00 6.82 -12.12
CA LEU A 21 3.83 5.64 -12.31
C LEU A 21 3.11 4.34 -11.92
N VAL A 22 2.06 4.44 -11.11
CA VAL A 22 1.26 3.29 -10.67
C VAL A 22 0.48 2.73 -11.86
N GLN A 23 0.57 1.44 -12.14
CA GLN A 23 -0.11 0.84 -13.29
C GLN A 23 -1.52 0.41 -12.94
N ASN A 24 -1.71 -0.18 -11.76
CA ASN A 24 -3.00 -0.71 -11.36
C ASN A 24 -4.03 0.41 -11.20
N ARG A 25 -5.13 0.31 -11.96
CA ARG A 25 -6.15 1.38 -12.05
C ARG A 25 -6.84 1.66 -10.73
N GLN A 26 -7.12 0.64 -9.94
CA GLN A 26 -7.81 0.79 -8.66
C GLN A 26 -6.88 1.47 -7.64
N ILE A 27 -5.64 1.00 -7.54
CA ILE A 27 -4.63 1.58 -6.64
C ILE A 27 -4.35 3.03 -7.05
N LYS A 28 -4.14 3.30 -8.36
CA LYS A 28 -3.96 4.66 -8.88
C LYS A 28 -5.11 5.57 -8.48
N LYS A 29 -6.36 5.12 -8.65
CA LYS A 29 -7.54 5.91 -8.28
C LYS A 29 -7.50 6.32 -6.80
N TYR A 30 -7.26 5.38 -5.89
CA TYR A 30 -7.16 5.68 -4.47
C TYR A 30 -6.06 6.70 -4.17
N LEU A 31 -4.88 6.57 -4.78
CA LEU A 31 -3.78 7.49 -4.53
C LEU A 31 -4.05 8.90 -5.10
N VAL A 32 -4.70 9.00 -6.26
CA VAL A 32 -5.12 10.29 -6.84
C VAL A 32 -6.20 10.96 -5.99
N ASP A 33 -7.17 10.19 -5.48
CA ASP A 33 -8.19 10.68 -4.57
C ASP A 33 -7.54 11.18 -3.26
N ALA A 34 -6.50 10.51 -2.77
CA ALA A 34 -5.72 10.91 -1.61
C ALA A 34 -4.95 12.24 -1.82
N GLU A 35 -4.22 12.38 -2.93
CA GLU A 35 -3.54 13.63 -3.28
C GLU A 35 -4.52 14.80 -3.41
N THR A 36 -5.68 14.54 -4.03
CA THR A 36 -6.75 15.52 -4.20
C THR A 36 -7.34 15.96 -2.86
N ALA A 37 -7.59 15.01 -1.96
CA ALA A 37 -8.09 15.29 -0.61
C ALA A 37 -7.07 16.09 0.21
N LEU A 38 -5.78 15.73 0.13
CA LEU A 38 -4.70 16.44 0.79
C LEU A 38 -4.61 17.91 0.31
N GLY A 39 -4.67 18.13 -1.00
CA GLY A 39 -4.67 19.47 -1.60
C GLY A 39 -5.88 20.33 -1.21
N LYS A 40 -7.00 19.72 -0.81
CA LYS A 40 -8.20 20.40 -0.30
C LYS A 40 -8.18 20.63 1.22
N GLY A 41 -7.20 20.08 1.94
CA GLY A 41 -7.14 20.10 3.40
C GLY A 41 -8.04 19.06 4.07
N ASN A 42 -8.59 18.10 3.33
CA ASN A 42 -9.36 16.98 3.87
C ASN A 42 -8.40 15.89 4.36
N LEU A 43 -7.82 16.10 5.54
CA LEU A 43 -6.71 15.29 6.03
C LEU A 43 -7.08 13.83 6.31
N VAL A 44 -8.28 13.58 6.85
CA VAL A 44 -8.77 12.22 7.14
C VAL A 44 -8.98 11.45 5.83
N ASP A 45 -9.76 12.01 4.90
CA ASP A 45 -9.99 11.41 3.58
C ASP A 45 -8.65 11.09 2.87
N ALA A 46 -7.66 12.00 2.96
CA ALA A 46 -6.35 11.80 2.36
C ALA A 46 -5.63 10.57 2.94
N VAL A 47 -5.65 10.41 4.27
CA VAL A 47 -5.07 9.25 4.96
C VAL A 47 -5.79 7.97 4.58
N GLU A 48 -7.12 7.99 4.59
CA GLU A 48 -7.95 6.81 4.32
C GLU A 48 -7.77 6.30 2.89
N TYR A 49 -7.83 7.18 1.90
CA TYR A 49 -7.63 6.80 0.49
C TYR A 49 -6.20 6.30 0.24
N ALA A 50 -5.18 6.98 0.79
CA ALA A 50 -3.78 6.57 0.59
C ALA A 50 -3.52 5.17 1.15
N SER A 51 -4.00 4.91 2.36
CA SER A 51 -3.83 3.63 3.04
C SER A 51 -4.65 2.51 2.41
N ALA A 52 -5.85 2.79 1.89
CA ALA A 52 -6.62 1.84 1.09
C ALA A 52 -5.85 1.42 -0.17
N GLY A 53 -5.25 2.37 -0.88
CA GLY A 53 -4.40 2.09 -2.05
C GLY A 53 -3.22 1.18 -1.71
N LEU A 54 -2.50 1.49 -0.62
CA LEU A 54 -1.40 0.64 -0.15
C LEU A 54 -1.86 -0.76 0.27
N GLN A 55 -2.97 -0.89 0.99
CA GLN A 55 -3.49 -2.19 1.42
C GLN A 55 -3.85 -3.08 0.22
N VAL A 56 -4.47 -2.51 -0.82
CA VAL A 56 -4.77 -3.24 -2.06
C VAL A 56 -3.46 -3.68 -2.75
N ALA A 57 -2.46 -2.80 -2.82
CA ALA A 57 -1.15 -3.15 -3.39
C ALA A 57 -0.46 -4.28 -2.60
N MET A 58 -0.48 -4.23 -1.27
CA MET A 58 0.08 -5.28 -0.41
C MET A 58 -0.67 -6.60 -0.57
N ASN A 59 -2.00 -6.59 -0.73
CA ASN A 59 -2.77 -7.80 -0.97
C ASN A 59 -2.36 -8.47 -2.29
N HIS A 60 -2.27 -7.71 -3.38
CA HIS A 60 -1.81 -8.23 -4.68
C HIS A 60 -0.35 -8.70 -4.64
N ALA A 61 0.53 -7.94 -3.99
CA ALA A 61 1.93 -8.32 -3.83
C ALA A 61 2.10 -9.55 -2.94
N GLY A 62 1.27 -9.72 -1.90
CA GLY A 62 1.25 -10.89 -1.05
C GLY A 62 0.87 -12.16 -1.81
N GLU A 63 -0.06 -12.07 -2.75
CA GLU A 63 -0.38 -13.17 -3.66
C GLU A 63 0.82 -13.54 -4.55
N ALA A 64 1.62 -12.57 -4.98
CA ALA A 64 2.78 -12.78 -5.85
C ALA A 64 4.05 -13.26 -5.12
N ILE A 65 4.34 -12.67 -3.95
CA ILE A 65 5.60 -12.85 -3.19
C ILE A 65 5.43 -13.95 -2.15
N VAL A 66 4.31 -13.96 -1.43
CA VAL A 66 4.15 -14.74 -0.20
C VAL A 66 3.39 -16.05 -0.44
N TRP A 67 2.78 -16.26 -1.61
CA TRP A 67 2.08 -17.52 -1.91
C TRP A 67 2.74 -18.52 -2.86
N HIS A 68 3.38 -19.51 -2.24
CA HIS A 68 2.89 -20.90 -2.32
C HIS A 68 2.12 -21.22 -1.03
N LYS A 69 0.77 -21.17 -1.01
CA LYS A 69 -0.01 -21.74 0.13
C LYS A 69 0.34 -23.22 0.23
N PRO A 70 0.92 -23.75 1.32
CA PRO A 70 0.56 -25.10 1.69
C PRO A 70 -0.95 -25.02 1.94
N ARG A 71 -1.74 -25.64 1.05
CA ARG A 71 -3.15 -25.90 1.34
C ARG A 71 -3.15 -26.83 2.54
N PHE A 72 -3.19 -26.28 3.75
CA PHE A 72 -3.49 -27.05 4.95
C PHE A 72 -4.97 -27.44 4.85
N THR A 73 -5.23 -28.50 4.10
CA THR A 73 -6.51 -29.19 4.09
C THR A 73 -6.69 -29.84 5.45
N GLY A 74 -7.49 -29.19 6.29
CA GLY A 74 -8.11 -29.81 7.46
C GLY A 74 -7.34 -29.60 8.76
N GLN A 75 -7.74 -28.58 9.51
CA GLN A 75 -8.33 -28.70 10.85
C GLN A 75 -8.53 -27.29 11.40
N HIS A 76 -9.74 -27.00 11.91
CA HIS A 76 -10.04 -25.79 12.67
C HIS A 76 -9.07 -25.70 13.86
N TYR A 77 -8.07 -24.83 13.76
CA TYR A 77 -7.40 -24.27 14.93
C TYR A 77 -7.98 -22.87 15.11
N ASP A 78 -8.85 -22.72 16.10
CA ASP A 78 -9.27 -21.43 16.66
C ASP A 78 -8.09 -20.84 17.45
N ASP A 79 -6.99 -20.52 16.78
CA ASP A 79 -5.83 -19.89 17.42
C ASP A 79 -5.51 -18.60 16.68
N GLU A 80 -6.38 -17.60 16.91
CA GLU A 80 -6.27 -16.22 16.44
C GLU A 80 -4.87 -15.65 16.66
N TYR A 81 -4.18 -16.09 17.73
CA TYR A 81 -2.80 -15.73 18.05
C TYR A 81 -1.77 -16.23 17.02
N LEU A 82 -1.97 -17.43 16.47
CA LEU A 82 -1.08 -18.01 15.45
C LEU A 82 -1.25 -17.29 14.11
N GLU A 83 -2.49 -16.97 13.74
CA GLU A 83 -2.79 -16.19 12.53
C GLU A 83 -2.20 -14.79 12.62
N ASP A 84 -2.40 -14.08 13.74
CA ASP A 84 -1.80 -12.77 14.01
C ASP A 84 -0.27 -12.80 13.94
N THR A 85 0.35 -13.84 14.49
CA THR A 85 1.81 -13.98 14.47
C THR A 85 2.32 -14.21 13.06
N LEU A 86 1.64 -15.03 12.27
CA LEU A 86 1.99 -15.28 10.87
C LEU A 86 1.82 -14.02 10.03
N ASP A 87 0.76 -13.24 10.24
CA ASP A 87 0.53 -12.00 9.50
C ASP A 87 1.57 -10.94 9.84
N ARG A 88 1.96 -10.80 11.12
CA ARG A 88 3.10 -9.95 11.51
C ARG A 88 4.41 -10.40 10.87
N MET A 89 4.66 -11.71 10.78
CA MET A 89 5.86 -12.23 10.11
C MET A 89 5.85 -11.95 8.61
N LYS A 90 4.69 -12.08 7.95
CA LYS A 90 4.52 -11.75 6.53
C LYS A 90 4.74 -10.26 6.28
N ASP A 91 4.23 -9.39 7.13
CA ASP A 91 4.46 -7.94 7.03
C ASP A 91 5.95 -7.64 7.12
N VAL A 92 6.65 -8.18 8.13
CA VAL A 92 8.10 -7.97 8.30
C VAL A 92 8.91 -8.52 7.12
N LEU A 93 8.57 -9.71 6.63
CA LEU A 93 9.25 -10.31 5.48
C LEU A 93 8.98 -9.53 4.19
N SER A 94 7.75 -9.06 3.98
CA SER A 94 7.39 -8.22 2.84
C SER A 94 8.16 -6.91 2.87
N LEU A 95 8.24 -6.26 4.03
CA LEU A 95 9.04 -5.03 4.21
C LEU A 95 10.52 -5.29 3.88
N ALA A 96 11.09 -6.40 4.35
CA ALA A 96 12.48 -6.73 4.10
C ALA A 96 12.76 -7.05 2.62
N VAL A 97 11.90 -7.81 1.96
CA VAL A 97 12.02 -8.18 0.54
C VAL A 97 11.85 -6.95 -0.36
N LEU A 98 10.94 -6.04 0.00
CA LEU A 98 10.68 -4.82 -0.74
C LEU A 98 11.65 -3.67 -0.42
N GLY A 99 12.57 -3.87 0.52
CA GLY A 99 13.54 -2.85 0.94
C GLY A 99 12.90 -1.66 1.67
N LEU A 100 11.70 -1.82 2.22
CA LEU A 100 10.93 -0.77 2.86
C LEU A 100 11.52 -0.40 4.22
N ASN A 101 11.49 0.90 4.54
CA ASN A 101 11.97 1.40 5.83
C ASN A 101 11.00 1.01 6.95
N TYR A 102 11.42 0.07 7.80
CA TYR A 102 10.62 -0.39 8.94
C TYR A 102 10.22 0.74 9.91
N GLY A 103 11.10 1.73 10.12
CA GLY A 103 10.79 2.88 10.98
C GLY A 103 9.63 3.72 10.43
N ASP A 104 9.61 3.95 9.12
CA ASP A 104 8.53 4.66 8.45
C ASP A 104 7.24 3.82 8.43
N PHE A 105 7.34 2.51 8.22
CA PHE A 105 6.18 1.61 8.34
C PHE A 105 5.56 1.64 9.73
N MET A 106 6.37 1.58 10.79
CA MET A 106 5.86 1.65 12.17
C MET A 106 5.26 3.02 12.48
N ARG A 107 5.80 4.10 11.92
CA ARG A 107 5.20 5.43 12.02
C ARG A 107 3.85 5.48 11.29
N TYR A 108 3.76 4.91 10.11
CA TYR A 108 2.53 4.75 9.34
C TYR A 108 1.46 3.99 10.15
N LYS A 109 1.79 2.81 10.70
CA LYS A 109 0.85 2.01 11.50
C LYS A 109 0.35 2.72 12.76
N ARG A 110 1.17 3.59 13.38
CA ARG A 110 0.73 4.41 14.53
C ARG A 110 -0.28 5.50 14.17
N ILE A 111 -0.31 5.95 12.92
CA ILE A 111 -1.23 6.97 12.45
C ILE A 111 -2.52 6.31 11.95
N VAL A 112 -2.35 5.30 11.10
CA VAL A 112 -3.45 4.72 10.31
C VAL A 112 -4.14 3.57 11.04
N GLY A 113 -3.47 2.88 11.96
CA GLY A 113 -4.01 1.70 12.62
C GLY A 113 -4.08 0.51 11.67
N ALA A 114 -5.12 -0.32 11.84
CA ALA A 114 -5.45 -1.40 10.92
C ALA A 114 -6.26 -0.86 9.73
N VAL A 115 -6.11 -1.48 8.57
CA VAL A 115 -6.79 -1.07 7.33
C VAL A 115 -7.51 -2.27 6.76
N PHE A 116 -8.82 -2.18 6.65
CA PHE A 116 -9.65 -3.21 6.05
C PHE A 116 -10.29 -2.68 4.78
N VAL A 117 -9.93 -3.23 3.62
CA VAL A 117 -10.55 -2.90 2.33
C VAL A 117 -11.48 -4.05 1.94
N ARG A 118 -12.75 -3.76 1.69
CA ARG A 118 -13.77 -4.72 1.27
C ARG A 118 -13.81 -4.82 -0.25
N SER A 119 -14.42 -5.89 -0.76
CA SER A 119 -14.57 -6.15 -2.20
C SER A 119 -15.43 -5.12 -2.93
N ASP A 120 -16.30 -4.40 -2.22
CA ASP A 120 -17.09 -3.29 -2.77
C ASP A 120 -16.30 -1.96 -2.87
N GLY A 121 -15.02 -1.97 -2.47
CA GLY A 121 -14.14 -0.82 -2.46
C GLY A 121 -14.30 0.10 -1.26
N SER A 122 -15.22 -0.21 -0.33
CA SER A 122 -15.30 0.46 0.97
C SER A 122 -14.14 0.04 1.87
N PHE A 123 -13.75 0.91 2.78
CA PHE A 123 -12.66 0.65 3.71
C PHE A 123 -12.98 1.13 5.12
N GLN A 124 -12.29 0.54 6.10
CA GLN A 124 -12.41 0.87 7.51
C GLN A 124 -11.03 0.91 8.17
N HIS A 125 -10.88 1.85 9.10
CA HIS A 125 -9.63 2.12 9.81
C HIS A 125 -9.82 2.03 11.32
N PRO A 126 -10.04 0.83 11.88
CA PRO A 126 -10.06 0.70 13.33
C PRO A 126 -8.69 1.08 13.88
N ASP A 127 -8.73 1.83 14.97
CA ASP A 127 -7.54 2.35 15.67
C ASP A 127 -6.75 3.41 14.88
N MET A 128 -7.34 4.04 13.86
CA MET A 128 -6.78 5.27 13.31
C MET A 128 -6.71 6.34 14.39
N LYS A 129 -5.63 7.11 14.38
CA LYS A 129 -5.44 8.24 15.29
C LYS A 129 -6.62 9.22 15.16
N GLU A 130 -7.23 9.57 16.29
CA GLU A 130 -8.44 10.43 16.34
C GLU A 130 -8.23 11.82 15.71
N GLU A 131 -7.07 12.43 15.96
CA GLU A 131 -6.70 13.74 15.41
C GLU A 131 -5.58 13.62 14.38
N ILE A 132 -5.95 13.64 13.10
CA ILE A 132 -4.99 13.65 11.98
C ILE A 132 -4.51 15.08 11.73
N THR A 133 -3.20 15.30 11.89
CA THR A 133 -2.58 16.59 11.58
C THR A 133 -2.14 16.66 10.12
N ALA A 134 -1.90 17.87 9.58
CA ALA A 134 -1.44 18.03 8.20
C ALA A 134 -0.14 17.26 7.94
N ARG A 135 0.78 17.27 8.91
CA ARG A 135 2.05 16.51 8.84
C ARG A 135 1.85 14.99 8.85
N ASP A 136 0.82 14.51 9.54
CA ASP A 136 0.47 13.08 9.54
C ASP A 136 -0.07 12.69 8.16
N ALA A 137 -1.00 13.47 7.62
CA ALA A 137 -1.58 13.22 6.30
C ALA A 137 -0.55 13.29 5.17
N GLU A 138 0.28 14.34 5.14
CA GLU A 138 1.40 14.46 4.18
C GLU A 138 2.34 13.25 4.26
N PHE A 139 2.73 12.86 5.47
CA PHE A 139 3.59 11.70 5.66
C PHE A 139 2.94 10.41 5.15
N VAL A 140 1.68 10.13 5.51
CA VAL A 140 0.98 8.90 5.10
C VAL A 140 0.80 8.87 3.58
N VAL A 141 0.36 9.97 2.96
CA VAL A 141 0.15 10.04 1.51
C VAL A 141 1.46 9.78 0.77
N THR A 142 2.54 10.50 1.12
CA THR A 142 3.85 10.28 0.49
C THR A 142 4.36 8.86 0.72
N TYR A 143 4.29 8.36 1.95
CA TYR A 143 4.73 7.01 2.28
C TYR A 143 3.99 5.93 1.47
N CYS A 144 2.66 6.02 1.36
CA CYS A 144 1.85 5.06 0.61
C CYS A 144 2.19 5.10 -0.88
N ILE A 145 2.30 6.29 -1.48
CA ILE A 145 2.64 6.44 -2.91
C ILE A 145 4.02 5.82 -3.19
N ASP A 146 5.03 6.20 -2.40
CA ASP A 146 6.40 5.71 -2.55
C ASP A 146 6.47 4.19 -2.38
N THR A 147 5.70 3.64 -1.44
CA THR A 147 5.67 2.21 -1.14
C THR A 147 4.99 1.43 -2.26
N VAL A 148 3.86 1.93 -2.80
CA VAL A 148 3.18 1.30 -3.93
C VAL A 148 4.08 1.24 -5.15
N VAL A 149 4.79 2.33 -5.47
CA VAL A 149 5.74 2.36 -6.59
C VAL A 149 6.87 1.35 -6.37
N GLN A 150 7.39 1.22 -5.15
CA GLN A 150 8.40 0.20 -4.81
C GLN A 150 7.86 -1.23 -4.97
N ILE A 151 6.61 -1.48 -4.54
CA ILE A 151 5.94 -2.76 -4.72
C ILE A 151 5.82 -3.12 -6.20
N GLU A 152 5.31 -2.21 -7.04
CA GLU A 152 5.18 -2.45 -8.48
C GLU A 152 6.54 -2.66 -9.15
N ASN A 153 7.58 -1.94 -8.74
CA ASN A 153 8.92 -2.16 -9.26
C ASN A 153 9.50 -3.53 -8.87
N ALA A 154 9.15 -4.05 -7.69
CA ALA A 154 9.62 -5.35 -7.22
C ALA A 154 8.84 -6.53 -7.81
N VAL A 155 7.52 -6.38 -7.96
CA VAL A 155 6.60 -7.46 -8.36
C VAL A 155 6.26 -7.44 -9.85
N GLY A 156 6.38 -6.27 -10.50
CA GLY A 156 5.88 -6.03 -11.85
C GLY A 156 4.42 -5.57 -11.84
N ASN A 157 3.71 -5.82 -12.95
CA ASN A 157 2.35 -5.33 -13.14
C ASN A 157 1.34 -6.04 -12.20
N LEU A 158 0.79 -5.29 -11.24
CA LEU A 158 -0.19 -5.79 -10.26
C LEU A 158 -1.56 -6.12 -10.88
N ASP A 159 -1.91 -5.61 -12.07
CA ASP A 159 -3.18 -5.95 -12.75
C ASP A 159 -3.21 -7.42 -13.23
N VAL A 160 -2.04 -8.01 -13.53
CA VAL A 160 -1.94 -9.37 -14.10
C VAL A 160 -2.25 -10.45 -13.06
N LEU A 161 -2.19 -10.10 -11.77
CA LEU A 161 -2.32 -11.03 -10.66
C LEU A 161 -3.75 -11.12 -10.10
N ALA A 162 -4.64 -10.23 -10.54
CA ALA A 162 -6.02 -10.14 -10.06
C ALA A 162 -7.02 -11.02 -10.83
N GLU A 163 -6.58 -11.85 -11.79
CA GLU A 163 -7.49 -12.78 -12.47
C GLU A 163 -7.88 -13.93 -11.51
N PRO A 164 -9.16 -14.06 -11.13
CA PRO A 164 -9.63 -15.26 -10.46
C PRO A 164 -9.66 -16.37 -11.50
N ASP A 165 -8.92 -17.43 -11.21
CA ASP A 165 -9.03 -18.80 -11.74
C ASP A 165 -10.05 -18.91 -12.89
N GLY A 166 -9.53 -18.99 -14.12
CA GLY A 166 -10.30 -19.33 -15.29
C GLY A 166 -11.03 -20.66 -15.09
N ARG A 167 -12.27 -20.59 -14.62
CA ARG A 167 -13.29 -21.59 -14.93
C ARG A 167 -13.92 -21.21 -16.25
N GLY A 168 -13.18 -21.48 -17.31
CA GLY A 168 -13.75 -21.70 -18.63
C GLY A 168 -14.41 -23.07 -18.67
N ALA A 169 -15.54 -23.10 -19.40
CA ALA A 169 -16.42 -24.22 -19.76
C ALA A 169 -17.46 -24.65 -18.71
#